data_AF-A0A658KGZ8-F1
#
_entry.id   AF-A0A658KGZ8-F1
#
_cell.length_a   1.000
_cell.length_b   1.000
_cell.length_c   1.000
_cell.angle_alpha   90.00
_cell.angle_beta   90.00
_cell.angle_gamma   90.00
#
_symmetry.space_group_name_H-M   'P 1'
#
loop_
_entity.id
_entity.type
_entity.pdbx_description
1 polymer ?
#
loop_
_entity_poly.entity_id
_entity_poly.type
_entity_poly.pdbx_seq_one_letter_code
_entity_poly.pdbx_strand_id
1 'polypeptide(L)'
;MQWTEEQLPAIHSLSRKLLVQAFAGTGKTTTLVGYAKHNASVKMLYLCYNKAVEMAAKNRFPRNVTCKTAHGLAYAVYGSQYKHKQAGNLRLTDIARTINTQDWELAKDIVSTLNA
;
A
#
# COMPACT_ATOMS: atom_id res chain seq x y z
N MET A 1 -21.59 1.47 18.28
CA MET A 1 -20.96 0.22 17.79
C MET A 1 -20.48 -0.52 19.01
N GLN A 2 -20.92 -1.76 19.20
CA GLN A 2 -20.56 -2.58 20.35
C GLN A 2 -19.43 -3.53 19.92
N TRP A 3 -18.36 -3.61 20.71
CA TRP A 3 -17.21 -4.49 20.47
C TRP A 3 -17.43 -5.84 21.15
N THR A 4 -16.94 -6.92 20.54
CA THR A 4 -17.01 -8.25 21.16
C THR A 4 -15.94 -8.43 22.24
N GLU A 5 -16.12 -9.40 23.12
CA GLU A 5 -15.17 -9.72 24.19
C GLU A 5 -13.78 -10.08 23.65
N GLU A 6 -13.70 -10.67 22.46
CA GLU A 6 -12.45 -11.02 21.79
C GLU A 6 -11.75 -9.81 21.16
N GLN A 7 -12.50 -8.77 20.80
CA GLN A 7 -11.95 -7.55 20.19
C GLN A 7 -11.43 -6.57 21.24
N LEU A 8 -12.05 -6.53 22.42
CA LEU A 8 -11.71 -5.58 23.50
C LEU A 8 -10.25 -5.66 23.94
N PRO A 9 -9.63 -6.83 24.17
CA PRO A 9 -8.22 -6.93 24.53
C PRO A 9 -7.29 -6.29 23.51
N ALA A 10 -7.59 -6.45 22.21
CA ALA A 10 -6.80 -5.82 21.15
C ALA A 10 -6.98 -4.30 21.16
N ILE A 11 -8.20 -3.80 21.36
CA ILE A 11 -8.54 -2.37 21.35
C ILE A 11 -7.91 -1.63 22.54
N HIS A 12 -7.89 -2.24 23.73
CA HIS A 12 -7.36 -1.64 24.95
C HIS A 12 -5.89 -1.96 25.23
N SER A 13 -5.22 -2.70 24.33
CA SER A 13 -3.83 -3.11 24.55
C SER A 13 -2.88 -1.91 24.58
N LEU A 14 -2.04 -1.88 25.60
CA LEU A 14 -0.90 -0.94 25.74
C LEU A 14 0.44 -1.60 25.37
N SER A 15 0.39 -2.83 24.83
CA SER A 15 1.59 -3.59 24.51
C SER A 15 2.38 -2.94 23.37
N ARG A 16 3.71 -2.86 23.51
CA ARG A 16 4.60 -2.33 22.46
C ARG A 16 4.53 -3.13 21.15
N LYS A 17 4.29 -4.44 21.24
CA LYS A 17 4.08 -5.34 20.10
C LYS A 17 2.86 -6.20 20.40
N LEU A 18 1.93 -6.24 19.45
CA LEU A 18 0.70 -7.01 19.54
C LEU A 18 0.48 -7.77 18.23
N LEU A 19 0.23 -9.08 18.34
CA LEU A 19 -0.23 -9.90 17.22
C LEU A 19 -1.72 -10.18 17.41
N VAL A 20 -2.54 -9.80 16.42
CA VAL A 20 -3.98 -10.09 16.40
C VAL A 20 -4.25 -11.10 15.30
N GLN A 21 -4.53 -12.34 15.67
CA GLN A 21 -4.89 -13.40 14.74
C GLN A 21 -6.40 -13.46 14.58
N ALA A 22 -6.90 -13.34 13.34
CA ALA A 22 -8.33 -13.43 13.09
C ALA A 22 -8.62 -13.95 11.68
N PHE A 23 -9.63 -14.83 11.55
CA PHE A 23 -10.04 -15.43 10.28
C PHE A 23 -10.62 -14.39 9.29
N ALA A 24 -10.80 -14.79 8.03
CA ALA A 24 -11.53 -13.95 7.08
C ALA A 24 -12.92 -13.59 7.64
N GLY A 25 -13.39 -12.36 7.39
CA GLY A 25 -14.72 -11.90 7.86
C GLY A 25 -14.83 -11.52 9.35
N THR A 26 -13.88 -11.86 10.22
CA THR A 26 -13.96 -11.64 11.69
C THR A 26 -13.71 -10.20 12.16
N GLY A 27 -13.71 -9.22 11.25
CA GLY A 27 -13.64 -7.81 11.62
C GLY A 27 -12.25 -7.25 11.92
N LYS A 28 -11.14 -7.87 11.48
CA LYS A 28 -9.75 -7.35 11.64
C LYS A 28 -9.61 -5.83 11.48
N THR A 29 -10.04 -5.30 10.34
CA THR A 29 -9.97 -3.86 10.06
C THR A 29 -10.87 -3.06 11.00
N THR A 30 -12.03 -3.61 11.38
CA THR A 30 -12.95 -2.98 12.32
C THR A 30 -12.34 -2.89 13.73
N THR A 31 -11.68 -3.94 14.19
CA THR A 31 -10.92 -3.95 15.46
C THR A 31 -9.81 -2.90 15.45
N LEU A 32 -9.03 -2.79 14.36
CA LEU A 32 -7.99 -1.78 14.22
C LEU A 32 -8.54 -0.35 14.19
N VAL A 33 -9.72 -0.13 13.59
CA VAL A 33 -10.42 1.16 13.67
C VAL A 33 -10.85 1.47 15.10
N GLY A 34 -11.33 0.47 15.84
CA GLY A 34 -11.63 0.58 17.27
C GLY A 34 -10.41 1.00 18.09
N TYR A 35 -9.28 0.32 17.88
CA TYR A 35 -7.99 0.66 18.50
C TYR A 35 -7.58 2.11 18.22
N ALA A 36 -7.65 2.54 16.96
CA ALA A 36 -7.29 3.90 16.55
C ALA A 36 -8.21 4.98 17.16
N LYS A 37 -9.50 4.68 17.32
CA LYS A 37 -10.47 5.58 17.98
C LYS A 37 -10.25 5.66 19.49
N HIS A 38 -9.96 4.53 20.14
CA HIS A 38 -9.63 4.50 21.57
C HIS A 38 -8.38 5.34 21.87
N ASN A 39 -7.43 5.36 20.94
CA ASN A 39 -6.17 6.10 21.04
C ASN A 39 -6.16 7.36 20.16
N ALA A 40 -7.23 8.16 20.18
CA ALA A 40 -7.43 9.28 19.25
C ALA A 40 -6.35 10.38 19.30
N SER A 41 -5.63 10.50 20.43
CA SER A 41 -4.52 11.45 20.60
C SER A 41 -3.21 11.00 19.97
N VAL A 42 -3.10 9.72 19.58
CA VAL A 42 -1.87 9.12 19.06
C VAL A 42 -1.89 9.14 17.54
N LYS A 43 -0.81 9.66 16.92
CA LYS A 43 -0.61 9.58 15.47
C LYS A 43 -0.19 8.16 15.10
N MET A 44 -0.88 7.57 14.13
CA MET A 44 -0.66 6.18 13.71
C MET A 44 -0.44 6.04 12.21
N LEU A 45 0.25 4.98 11.82
CA LEU A 45 0.42 4.56 10.44
C LEU A 45 -0.26 3.19 10.25
N TYR A 46 -1.20 3.12 9.33
CA TYR A 46 -1.80 1.86 8.88
C TYR A 46 -1.20 1.48 7.53
N LEU A 47 -0.50 0.34 7.49
CA LEU A 47 0.07 -0.23 6.27
C LEU A 47 -0.83 -1.31 5.70
N CYS A 48 -1.11 -1.22 4.41
CA CYS A 48 -1.91 -2.21 3.68
C CYS A 48 -1.21 -2.67 2.39
N TYR A 49 -1.70 -3.77 1.83
CA TYR A 49 -1.06 -4.41 0.69
C TYR A 49 -1.23 -3.64 -0.62
N ASN A 50 -2.46 -3.20 -0.94
CA ASN A 50 -2.79 -2.61 -2.23
C ASN A 50 -3.58 -1.30 -2.11
N LYS A 51 -3.66 -0.58 -3.24
CA LYS A 51 -4.28 0.74 -3.30
C LYS A 51 -5.78 0.72 -2.98
N ALA A 52 -6.50 -0.32 -3.41
CA ALA A 52 -7.92 -0.46 -3.11
C ALA A 52 -8.18 -0.54 -1.59
N VAL A 53 -7.38 -1.32 -0.86
CA VAL A 53 -7.45 -1.41 0.60
C VAL A 53 -7.04 -0.09 1.26
N GLU A 54 -6.02 0.61 0.74
CA GLU A 54 -5.66 1.95 1.23
C GLU A 54 -6.84 2.92 1.15
N MET A 55 -7.51 2.99 0.01
CA MET A 55 -8.64 3.89 -0.21
C MET A 55 -9.83 3.54 0.68
N ALA A 56 -10.17 2.25 0.79
CA ALA A 56 -11.21 1.80 1.71
C ALA A 56 -10.87 2.11 3.18
N ALA A 57 -9.60 1.97 3.58
CA ALA A 57 -9.14 2.28 4.92
C ALA A 57 -9.24 3.79 5.24
N LYS A 58 -8.88 4.68 4.30
CA LYS A 58 -9.00 6.14 4.49
C LYS A 58 -10.42 6.59 4.84
N ASN A 59 -11.43 5.92 4.31
CA ASN A 59 -12.83 6.23 4.60
C ASN A 59 -13.32 5.70 5.95
N ARG A 60 -12.59 4.76 6.57
CA ARG A 60 -13.00 4.05 7.80
C ARG A 60 -12.21 4.49 9.03
N PHE A 61 -10.92 4.77 8.87
CA PHE A 61 -10.05 5.12 9.98
C PHE A 61 -10.23 6.59 10.39
N PRO A 62 -10.05 6.91 11.69
CA PRO A 62 -10.09 8.28 12.18
C PRO A 62 -8.90 9.11 11.68
N ARG A 63 -9.01 10.45 11.80
CA ARG A 63 -8.05 11.42 11.26
C ARG A 63 -6.63 11.29 11.82
N ASN A 64 -6.46 10.68 12.98
CA ASN A 64 -5.14 10.43 13.59
C ASN A 64 -4.36 9.30 12.89
N VAL A 65 -4.97 8.59 11.93
CA VAL A 65 -4.32 7.48 11.21
C VAL A 65 -4.00 7.86 9.77
N THR A 66 -2.74 7.69 9.39
CA THR A 66 -2.30 7.76 8.00
C THR A 66 -2.36 6.37 7.38
N CYS A 67 -3.21 6.17 6.37
CA CYS A 67 -3.32 4.89 5.64
C CYS A 67 -2.49 4.94 4.36
N LYS A 68 -1.55 3.98 4.20
CA LYS A 68 -0.66 3.88 3.03
C LYS A 68 -0.41 2.42 2.66
N THR A 69 -0.10 2.17 1.38
CA THR A 69 0.64 0.96 1.01
C THR A 69 2.11 1.09 1.34
N ALA A 70 2.85 -0.03 1.44
CA ALA A 70 4.31 0.01 1.61
C ALA A 70 5.00 0.82 0.50
N HIS A 71 4.63 0.57 -0.76
CA HIS A 71 5.11 1.33 -1.92
C HIS A 71 4.73 2.82 -1.83
N GLY A 72 3.48 3.12 -1.46
CA GLY A 72 3.02 4.51 -1.32
C GLY A 72 3.71 5.27 -0.18
N LEU A 73 4.16 4.57 0.87
CA LEU A 73 4.98 5.14 1.93
C LEU A 73 6.40 5.44 1.41
N ALA A 74 7.04 4.46 0.75
CA ALA A 74 8.38 4.64 0.19
C ALA A 74 8.42 5.75 -0.88
N TYR A 75 7.41 5.81 -1.75
CA TYR A 75 7.31 6.80 -2.82
C TYR A 75 7.27 8.24 -2.28
N ALA A 76 6.65 8.47 -1.11
CA ALA A 76 6.59 9.79 -0.50
C ALA A 76 7.98 10.33 -0.12
N VAL A 77 8.95 9.43 0.14
CA VAL A 77 10.31 9.79 0.55
C VAL A 77 11.26 9.78 -0.65
N TYR A 78 11.21 8.74 -1.47
CA TYR A 78 12.21 8.48 -2.52
C TYR A 78 11.65 8.64 -3.93
N GLY A 79 10.33 8.58 -4.11
CA GLY A 79 9.69 8.50 -5.42
C GLY A 79 9.92 9.74 -6.29
N SER A 80 10.00 10.93 -5.68
CA SER A 80 10.30 12.17 -6.40
C SER A 80 11.73 12.23 -6.91
N GLN A 81 12.70 11.75 -6.11
CA GLN A 81 14.12 11.74 -6.46
C GLN A 81 14.39 10.86 -7.70
N TYR A 82 13.71 9.72 -7.78
CA TYR A 82 13.87 8.77 -8.88
C TYR A 82 12.79 8.90 -9.96
N LYS A 83 12.04 10.00 -10.02
CA LYS A 83 10.98 10.18 -11.03
C LYS A 83 11.53 10.11 -12.46
N HIS A 84 12.75 10.58 -12.68
CA HIS A 84 13.43 10.50 -13.99
C HIS A 84 13.86 9.08 -14.37
N LYS A 85 13.99 8.17 -13.39
CA LYS A 85 14.29 6.74 -13.61
C LYS A 85 13.03 5.88 -13.69
N GLN A 86 11.87 6.44 -13.35
CA GLN A 86 10.60 5.77 -13.57
C GLN A 86 10.28 5.87 -15.05
N ALA A 87 10.80 4.92 -15.84
CA ALA A 87 10.28 4.69 -17.17
C ALA A 87 8.79 4.33 -17.03
N GLY A 88 7.93 4.93 -17.86
CA GLY A 88 6.62 4.32 -18.10
C GLY A 88 6.83 2.89 -18.62
N ASN A 89 5.78 2.06 -18.62
CA ASN A 89 5.84 0.76 -19.30
C ASN A 89 6.27 1.00 -20.76
N LEU A 90 7.54 0.75 -21.07
CA LEU A 90 8.09 0.83 -22.43
C LEU A 90 7.39 -0.27 -23.22
N ARG A 91 6.41 0.11 -24.03
CA ARG A 91 5.71 -0.84 -24.88
C ARG A 91 6.64 -1.22 -26.02
N LEU A 92 6.64 -2.50 -26.37
CA LEU A 92 7.34 -3.01 -27.54
C LEU A 92 6.99 -2.20 -28.80
N THR A 93 5.74 -1.75 -28.92
CA THR A 93 5.26 -0.90 -30.02
C THR A 93 5.91 0.48 -30.06
N ASP A 94 6.21 1.06 -28.90
CA ASP A 94 6.83 2.38 -28.82
C ASP A 94 8.31 2.28 -29.21
N ILE A 95 8.99 1.20 -28.80
CA ILE A 95 10.36 0.89 -29.22
C ILE A 95 10.42 0.62 -30.73
N ALA A 96 9.58 -0.29 -31.24
CA ALA A 96 9.54 -0.66 -32.65
C ALA A 96 9.31 0.55 -33.56
N ARG A 97 8.39 1.46 -33.16
CA ARG A 97 8.15 2.72 -33.88
C ARG A 97 9.35 3.66 -33.82
N THR A 98 9.99 3.80 -32.66
CA THR A 98 11.09 4.75 -32.46
C THR A 98 12.32 4.39 -33.30
N ILE A 99 12.61 3.10 -33.43
CA ILE A 99 13.76 2.61 -34.22
C ILE A 99 13.36 2.17 -35.63
N ASN A 100 12.09 2.38 -36.02
CA ASN A 100 11.52 2.01 -37.32
C ASN A 100 11.83 0.55 -37.72
N THR A 101 11.56 -0.40 -36.81
CA THR A 101 11.76 -1.83 -37.08
C THR A 101 10.45 -2.61 -37.04
N GLN A 102 10.40 -3.68 -37.82
CA GLN A 102 9.37 -4.73 -37.69
C GLN A 102 9.91 -5.98 -36.96
N ASP A 103 11.19 -5.94 -36.56
CA ASP A 103 11.82 -6.98 -35.76
C ASP A 103 11.38 -6.85 -34.29
N TRP A 104 10.43 -7.70 -33.91
CA TRP A 104 9.88 -7.76 -32.56
C TRP A 104 10.83 -8.38 -31.54
N GLU A 105 11.80 -9.18 -31.99
CA GLU A 105 12.82 -9.77 -31.12
C GLU A 105 13.83 -8.71 -30.71
N LEU A 106 14.32 -7.92 -31.67
CA LEU A 106 15.14 -6.74 -31.41
C LEU A 106 14.44 -5.74 -30.48
N ALA A 107 13.15 -5.46 -30.71
CA ALA A 107 12.40 -4.57 -29.84
C ALA A 107 12.32 -5.10 -28.39
N LYS A 108 12.22 -6.43 -28.22
CA LYS A 108 12.18 -7.08 -26.90
C LYS A 108 13.53 -7.04 -26.20
N ASP A 109 14.63 -7.22 -26.92
CA ASP A 109 15.99 -7.13 -26.38
C ASP A 109 16.34 -5.71 -25.93
N ILE A 110 15.86 -4.70 -26.65
CA ILE A 110 16.00 -3.30 -26.23
C ILE A 110 15.21 -3.04 -24.94
N VAL A 111 13.96 -3.51 -24.86
CA VAL A 111 13.14 -3.37 -23.64
C VAL A 111 13.78 -4.08 -22.45
N SER A 112 14.33 -5.28 -22.63
CA SER A 112 14.99 -6.02 -21.55
C SER A 112 16.25 -5.31 -21.09
N THR A 113 17.05 -4.78 -22.01
CA THR A 113 18.28 -4.02 -21.72
C THR A 113 17.97 -2.72 -20.98
N LEU A 114 16.94 -1.97 -21.39
CA LEU A 114 16.57 -0.70 -20.77
C LEU A 114 15.87 -0.85 -19.41
N ASN A 115 15.32 -2.03 -19.11
CA ASN A 115 14.69 -2.34 -17.83
C ASN A 115 15.61 -3.10 -16.85
N ALA A 116 16.84 -3.44 -17.26
CA ALA A 116 17.86 -4.05 -16.40
C ALA A 116 18.50 -2.99 -15.48
#